data_AF-A0A919X4F7-F1
#
_entry.id   AF-A0A919X4F7-F1
#
_cell.length_a   1.000
_cell.length_b   1.000
_cell.length_c   1.000
_cell.angle_alpha   90.00
_cell.angle_beta   90.00
_cell.angle_gamma   90.00
#
_symmetry.space_group_name_H-M   'P 1'
#
loop_
_entity.id
_entity.type
_entity.pdbx_description
1 polymer ?
#
loop_
_entity_poly.entity_id
_entity_poly.type
_entity_poly.pdbx_seq_one_letter_code
_entity_poly.pdbx_strand_id
1 'polypeptide(L)' 'MISLESFLDNNGSHKLAAQQLFVTRQALYYRIQKIKNILGNDFLEPPKRLAVEFSVKAYRYLNKNRSL' A
#
# COMPACT_ATOMS: atom_id res chain seq x y z
N MET A 1 1.82 1.24 6.07
CA MET A 1 2.35 -0.11 5.78
C MET A 1 3.20 0.02 4.52
N ILE A 2 4.52 -0.13 4.62
CA ILE A 2 5.48 0.24 3.57
C ILE A 2 5.19 -0.46 2.21
N SER A 3 4.71 -1.71 2.24
CA SER A 3 4.41 -2.45 1.01
C SER A 3 3.21 -1.92 0.23
N LEU A 4 2.16 -1.44 0.91
CA LEU A 4 0.96 -0.89 0.24
C LEU A 4 1.27 0.47 -0.38
N GLU A 5 2.00 1.31 0.33
CA GLU A 5 2.37 2.65 -0.15
C GLU A 5 3.26 2.57 -1.39
N SER A 6 4.35 1.80 -1.32
CA SER A 6 5.21 1.60 -2.49
C SER A 6 4.45 0.97 -3.66
N PHE A 7 3.49 0.08 -3.40
CA PHE A 7 2.64 -0.47 -4.46
C PHE A 7 1.74 0.60 -5.12
N LEU A 8 1.12 1.48 -4.32
CA LEU A 8 0.28 2.57 -4.80
C LEU A 8 1.10 3.65 -5.53
N ASP A 9 2.28 4.00 -5.00
CA ASP A 9 3.21 4.95 -5.60
C ASP A 9 3.73 4.47 -6.97
N ASN A 10 3.80 3.16 -7.18
CA ASN A 10 4.18 2.53 -8.44
C ASN A 10 2.98 2.15 -9.32
N ASN A 11 1.82 2.82 -9.17
CA ASN A 11 0.59 2.57 -9.94
C ASN A 11 0.14 1.09 -9.95
N GLY A 12 0.33 0.38 -8.84
CA GLY A 12 -0.03 -1.03 -8.72
C GLY A 12 0.95 -2.00 -9.41
N SER A 13 2.15 -1.55 -9.76
CA SER A 13 3.18 -2.42 -10.32
C SER A 13 3.90 -3.22 -9.24
N HIS A 14 3.57 -4.51 -9.14
CA HIS A 14 4.27 -5.44 -8.25
C HIS A 14 5.77 -5.53 -8.56
N LYS A 15 6.17 -5.38 -9.83
CA LYS A 15 7.58 -5.48 -10.23
C LYS A 15 8.37 -4.29 -9.69
N LEU A 16 7.89 -3.07 -9.92
CA LEU A 16 8.59 -1.84 -9.52
C LEU A 16 8.59 -1.69 -8.00
N ALA A 17 7.46 -1.96 -7.34
CA ALA A 17 7.38 -1.92 -5.89
C ALA A 17 8.28 -2.98 -5.22
N ALA A 18 8.40 -4.19 -5.79
CA ALA A 18 9.28 -5.21 -5.22
C ALA A 18 10.76 -4.81 -5.34
N GLN A 19 11.14 -4.20 -6.46
CA GLN A 19 12.48 -3.65 -6.66
C GLN A 19 12.79 -2.52 -5.67
N GLN A 20 11.88 -1.55 -5.52
CA GLN A 20 12.05 -0.44 -4.58
C GLN A 20 12.15 -0.89 -3.12
N LEU A 21 11.44 -1.96 -2.77
CA LEU A 21 11.43 -2.52 -1.41
C LEU A 21 12.54 -3.56 -1.16
N PHE A 22 13.37 -3.86 -2.16
CA PHE A 22 14.39 -4.92 -2.10
C PHE A 22 13.83 -6.27 -1.63
N VAL A 23 12.60 -6.61 -2.03
CA VAL A 23 11.94 -7.88 -1.72
C VAL A 23 11.70 -8.71 -2.98
N THR A 24 11.52 -10.02 -2.82
CA THR A 24 11.12 -10.87 -3.94
C THR A 24 9.70 -10.54 -4.39
N ARG A 25 9.41 -10.71 -5.70
CA ARG A 25 8.06 -10.50 -6.25
C ARG A 25 7.02 -11.38 -5.54
N GLN A 26 7.39 -12.61 -5.18
CA GLN A 26 6.52 -13.56 -4.46
C GLN A 26 6.10 -13.01 -3.10
N ALA A 27 7.05 -12.48 -2.34
CA ALA A 27 6.77 -11.91 -1.02
C ALA A 27 5.88 -10.66 -1.11
N LEU A 28 6.13 -9.79 -2.09
CA LEU A 28 5.26 -8.64 -2.31
C LEU A 28 3.85 -9.08 -2.72
N TYR A 29 3.73 -10.02 -3.65
CA TYR A 29 2.44 -10.55 -4.09
C TYR A 29 1.62 -11.10 -2.93
N TYR A 30 2.23 -11.90 -2.05
CA TYR A 30 1.55 -12.41 -0.85
C TYR A 30 1.03 -11.28 0.05
N ARG A 31 1.84 -10.23 0.26
CA ARG A 31 1.44 -9.07 1.08
C ARG A 31 0.28 -8.30 0.44
N ILE A 32 0.33 -8.05 -0.87
CA ILE A 32 -0.74 -7.35 -1.60
C ILE A 32 -2.01 -8.19 -1.64
N GLN A 33 -1.90 -9.51 -1.80
CA GLN A 33 -3.06 -10.41 -1.72
C GLN A 33 -3.72 -10.36 -0.35
N LYS A 34 -2.94 -10.33 0.74
CA LYS A 34 -3.48 -10.16 2.08
C LYS A 34 -4.20 -8.82 2.26
N ILE A 35 -3.68 -7.75 1.64
CA ILE A 35 -4.34 -6.43 1.64
C ILE A 35 -5.65 -6.47 0.84
N LYS A 36 -5.66 -7.11 -0.34
CA LYS A 36 -6.87 -7.31 -1.16
C LYS A 36 -7.97 -8.05 -0.40
N ASN A 37 -7.60 -9.07 0.37
CA ASN A 37 -8.57 -9.82 1.19
C ASN A 37 -9.21 -8.96 2.29
N ILE A 38 -8.57 -7.87 2.72
CA ILE A 38 -9.07 -6.96 3.75
C ILE A 38 -9.87 -5.81 3.14
N LEU A 39 -9.37 -5.22 2.05
CA LEU A 39 -9.92 -4.00 1.45
C LEU A 39 -10.89 -4.25 0.28
N GLY A 40 -10.94 -5.47 -0.24
CA GLY A 40 -11.60 -5.80 -1.50
C GLY A 40 -10.66 -5.72 -2.69
N ASN A 41 -10.97 -6.46 -3.77
CA ASN A 41 -10.14 -6.51 -4.99
C ASN A 41 -10.18 -5.21 -5.81
N ASP A 42 -11.17 -4.39 -5.57
CA ASP A 42 -11.54 -3.13 -6.21
C ASP A 42 -10.93 -1.90 -5.51
N PHE A 43 -10.08 -2.09 -4.50
CA PHE A 43 -9.42 -0.98 -3.79
C PHE A 43 -8.52 -0.10 -4.67
N LEU A 44 -8.21 -0.52 -5.91
CA LEU A 44 -7.46 0.23 -6.91
C LEU A 44 -8.35 1.11 -7.82
N GLU A 45 -9.68 0.99 -7.75
CA GLU A 45 -10.58 1.88 -8.48
C GLU A 45 -10.40 3.33 -8.01
N PRO A 46 -10.53 4.34 -8.89
CA PRO A 46 -10.16 5.72 -8.58
C PRO A 46 -10.68 6.27 -7.23
N PRO A 47 -11.97 6.15 -6.88
CA PRO A 47 -12.46 6.67 -5.61
C PRO A 47 -11.94 5.88 -4.40
N LYS A 48 -11.77 4.55 -4.53
CA LYS A 48 -11.30 3.68 -3.45
C LYS A 48 -9.79 3.83 -3.25
N ARG A 49 -9.03 3.93 -4.33
CA ARG A 49 -7.61 4.21 -4.33
C ARG A 49 -7.31 5.51 -3.60
N LEU A 50 -8.05 6.57 -3.91
CA LEU A 50 -7.90 7.86 -3.24
C LEU A 50 -8.16 7.75 -1.73
N ALA A 51 -9.24 7.07 -1.34
CA ALA A 51 -9.56 6.85 0.07
C ALA A 51 -8.46 6.07 0.80
N VAL A 52 -7.92 5.02 0.18
CA VAL A 52 -6.83 4.21 0.75
C VAL A 52 -5.53 5.02 0.86
N GLU A 53 -5.12 5.73 -0.19
CA GLU A 53 -3.92 6.57 -0.18
C GLU A 53 -4.02 7.67 0.88
N PHE A 54 -5.17 8.32 0.98
CA PHE A 54 -5.42 9.34 2.01
C PHE A 54 -5.36 8.73 3.41
N SER A 55 -6.06 7.62 3.65
CA SER A 55 -6.13 6.97 4.96
C SER A 55 -4.75 6.55 5.46
N VAL A 56 -3.90 6.01 4.58
CA VAL A 56 -2.54 5.61 4.93
C VAL A 56 -1.66 6.82 5.28
N LYS A 57 -1.77 7.93 4.53
CA LYS A 57 -1.04 9.18 4.83
C LYS A 57 -1.54 9.81 6.12
N ALA A 58 -2.85 9.88 6.34
CA ALA A 58 -3.47 10.39 7.56
C ALA A 58 -3.04 9.58 8.79
N TYR A 59 -3.06 8.23 8.71
CA TYR A 59 -2.58 7.36 9.79
C TYR A 59 -1.10 7.63 10.12
N ARG A 60 -0.24 7.79 9.11
CA ARG A 60 1.17 8.14 9.34
C ARG A 60 1.32 9.50 10.00
N TYR A 61 0.58 10.51 9.53
CA TYR A 61 0.61 11.85 10.11
C TYR A 61 0.20 11.82 11.59
N LEU A 62 -0.91 11.16 11.90
CA LEU A 62 -1.41 11.05 13.28
C LEU A 62 -0.44 10.29 14.20
N ASN A 63 0.20 9.22 13.72
CA ASN A 63 1.15 8.46 14.53
C ASN A 63 2.54 9.11 14.62
N LYS A 64 2.96 9.87 13.61
CA LYS A 64 4.20 10.66 13.68
C LYS A 64 4.09 11.78 14.72
N ASN A 65 2.90 12.32 14.93
CA ASN A 65 2.63 13.34 15.94
C ASN A 65 2.26 12.76 17.32
N ARG A 66 2.27 11.43 17.48
CA ARG A 66 1.93 10.74 18.74
C ARG A 66 3.13 10.52 19.66
N SER A 67 4.31 11.00 19.26
CA SER A 67 5.48 11.15 20.13
C SER A 67 5.48 12.52 20.78
N LEU A 68 4.58 12.72 21.75
CA LEU A 68 4.59 13.79 22.75
C LEU A 68 4.15 13.17 24.08
#